data_AF-A0A1M7DDS4-F1
#
_entry.id   AF-A0A1M7DDS4-F1
#
_cell.length_a   1.000
_cell.length_b   1.000
_cell.length_c   1.000
_cell.angle_alpha   90.00
_cell.angle_beta   90.00
_cell.angle_gamma   90.00
#
_symmetry.space_group_name_H-M   'P 1'
#
loop_
_entity.id
_entity.type
_entity.pdbx_description
1 polymer ?
#
loop_
_entity_poly.entity_id
_entity_poly.type
_entity_poly.pdbx_seq_one_letter_code
_entity_poly.pdbx_strand_id
1 'polypeptide(L)'
;MKIVIINSGSSSIKYQLISMPANEVICSGMIDRIGLETSNLTYVTDTTKLEENVPIANHKIGLEKIAQLLLDETVGVITSTAEIDAVGHRVVHGGSAFSNTVIITAAVKDKIRQLFELAPLHNPANLEGIIVAEAIFSGAKQVAVFDTAFHQTIPVVAHKYAIPNYLLTENKIRVYGFHGTSHKYVSENAIQYLKQNSLNKGFRIITIHLGNGCSMTAIKDGKSIDHTLGFGPMNGLIMGTRSGDVDQSVIFYLVNTLGYSLEAVNTMLQKQSGMLGLTGYSDLRDIEANAENGNADCQLALDMNAYRIKKYIGSYTAVLNGLDAVIFTAGIGENSSYIRKLVCTDMDYFGIKLDASKNEIRSKAIREINTEDSKTKILVIPTNEEIEIANQVFELLTT
;
A
#
# COMPACT_ATOMS: atom_id res chain seq x y z
N MET A 1 -5.84 12.58 -21.87
CA MET A 1 -4.50 11.98 -21.85
C MET A 1 -4.64 10.49 -21.57
N LYS A 2 -3.91 9.63 -22.30
CA LYS A 2 -3.79 8.21 -21.98
C LYS A 2 -2.51 7.99 -21.15
N ILE A 3 -2.67 7.45 -19.95
CA ILE A 3 -1.58 7.24 -18.99
C ILE A 3 -1.46 5.75 -18.69
N VAL A 4 -0.28 5.17 -18.94
CA VAL A 4 0.04 3.81 -18.51
C VAL A 4 0.54 3.86 -17.07
N ILE A 5 -0.02 3.05 -16.18
CA ILE A 5 0.43 2.93 -14.80
C ILE A 5 1.16 1.61 -14.64
N ILE A 6 2.35 1.64 -14.03
CA ILE A 6 3.20 0.47 -13.80
C ILE A 6 3.52 0.37 -12.30
N ASN A 7 3.24 -0.80 -11.74
CA ASN A 7 3.61 -1.19 -10.39
C ASN A 7 4.43 -2.48 -10.45
N SER A 8 5.76 -2.35 -10.47
CA SER A 8 6.70 -3.48 -10.50
C SER A 8 7.05 -3.93 -9.09
N GLY A 9 6.60 -5.12 -8.69
CA GLY A 9 7.08 -5.83 -7.51
C GLY A 9 8.35 -6.64 -7.79
N SER A 10 8.87 -7.38 -6.81
CA SER A 10 10.06 -8.23 -7.00
C SER A 10 9.87 -9.37 -8.01
N SER A 11 8.63 -9.82 -8.19
CA SER A 11 8.27 -10.96 -9.06
C SER A 11 6.92 -10.76 -9.76
N SER A 12 6.47 -9.52 -9.89
CA SER A 12 5.20 -9.19 -10.53
C SER A 12 5.23 -7.79 -11.15
N ILE A 13 4.34 -7.56 -12.12
CA ILE A 13 4.03 -6.27 -12.71
C ILE A 13 2.51 -6.14 -12.74
N LYS A 14 1.94 -5.17 -12.01
CA LYS A 14 0.55 -4.76 -12.19
C LYS A 14 0.52 -3.51 -13.07
N TYR A 15 -0.42 -3.46 -14.00
CA TYR A 15 -0.53 -2.34 -14.94
C TYR A 15 -1.97 -1.97 -15.24
N GLN A 16 -2.17 -0.69 -15.58
CA GLN A 16 -3.42 -0.17 -16.11
C GLN A 16 -3.14 0.87 -17.20
N LEU A 17 -4.04 0.98 -18.18
CA LEU A 17 -4.10 2.11 -19.09
C LEU A 17 -5.34 2.93 -18.72
N ILE A 18 -5.15 4.19 -18.37
CA ILE A 18 -6.20 5.06 -17.86
C ILE A 18 -6.35 6.30 -18.75
N SER A 19 -7.58 6.64 -19.08
CA SER A 19 -7.95 7.89 -19.75
C SER A 19 -8.25 8.98 -18.72
N MET A 20 -7.47 10.06 -18.76
CA MET A 20 -7.59 11.23 -17.89
C MET A 20 -8.13 12.44 -18.66
N PRO A 21 -9.00 13.29 -18.05
CA PRO A 21 -9.36 13.35 -16.62
C PRO A 21 -10.55 12.46 -16.20
N ALA A 22 -11.10 11.64 -17.10
CA ALA A 22 -12.31 10.86 -16.84
C ALA A 22 -12.14 9.72 -15.80
N ASN A 23 -10.90 9.36 -15.42
CA ASN A 23 -10.58 8.21 -14.58
C ASN A 23 -11.12 6.88 -15.14
N GLU A 24 -11.20 6.79 -16.48
CA GLU A 24 -11.69 5.61 -17.18
C GLU A 24 -10.55 4.61 -17.37
N VAL A 25 -10.69 3.41 -16.81
CA VAL A 25 -9.73 2.32 -16.98
C VAL A 25 -10.01 1.63 -18.31
N ILE A 26 -9.16 1.89 -19.32
CA ILE A 26 -9.27 1.32 -20.66
C ILE A 26 -8.83 -0.15 -20.66
N CYS A 27 -7.78 -0.44 -19.91
CA CYS A 27 -7.21 -1.77 -19.76
C CYS A 27 -6.62 -1.94 -18.37
N SER A 28 -6.68 -3.15 -17.84
CA SER A 28 -5.98 -3.54 -16.61
C SER A 28 -5.39 -4.93 -16.74
N GLY A 29 -4.34 -5.21 -15.99
CA GLY A 29 -3.77 -6.54 -15.95
C GLY A 29 -2.66 -6.68 -14.92
N MET A 30 -2.17 -7.91 -14.85
CA MET A 30 -1.09 -8.29 -13.95
C MET A 30 -0.31 -9.45 -14.56
N ILE A 31 1.00 -9.40 -14.36
CA ILE A 31 1.89 -10.54 -14.52
C ILE A 31 2.42 -10.87 -13.13
N ASP A 32 2.27 -12.10 -12.68
CA ASP A 32 2.90 -12.58 -11.44
C ASP A 32 3.85 -13.75 -11.71
N ARG A 33 4.62 -14.14 -10.69
CA ARG A 33 5.57 -15.26 -10.77
C ARG A 33 6.65 -15.07 -11.87
N ILE A 34 7.08 -13.83 -12.07
CA ILE A 34 8.19 -13.49 -12.98
C ILE A 34 9.47 -14.16 -12.48
N GLY A 35 10.24 -14.74 -13.40
CA GLY A 35 11.48 -15.47 -13.12
C GLY A 35 11.29 -16.92 -12.68
N LEU A 36 10.05 -17.39 -12.56
CA LEU A 36 9.73 -18.81 -12.37
C LEU A 36 9.50 -19.51 -13.73
N GLU A 37 9.39 -20.84 -13.70
CA GLU A 37 9.15 -21.67 -14.90
C GLU A 37 7.90 -21.22 -15.67
N THR A 38 6.84 -20.84 -14.94
CA THR A 38 5.61 -20.29 -15.48
C THR A 38 5.17 -19.04 -14.70
N SER A 39 4.75 -18.03 -15.45
CA SER A 39 4.17 -16.79 -14.96
C SER A 39 2.69 -16.73 -15.34
N ASN A 40 1.84 -16.19 -14.47
CA ASN A 40 0.44 -15.96 -14.80
C ASN A 40 0.31 -14.56 -15.37
N LEU A 41 -0.19 -14.44 -16.59
CA LEU A 41 -0.52 -13.19 -17.24
C LEU A 41 -2.03 -13.01 -17.25
N THR A 42 -2.49 -11.83 -16.87
CA THR A 42 -3.88 -11.39 -16.97
C THR A 42 -3.95 -10.08 -17.74
N TYR A 43 -4.93 -9.97 -18.64
CA TYR A 43 -5.23 -8.78 -19.42
C TYR A 43 -6.74 -8.65 -19.58
N VAL A 44 -7.26 -7.48 -19.20
CA VAL A 44 -8.69 -7.22 -19.11
C VAL A 44 -8.99 -5.85 -19.72
N THR A 45 -9.90 -5.84 -20.68
CA THR A 45 -10.57 -4.67 -21.25
C THR A 45 -12.08 -4.83 -21.07
N ASP A 46 -12.87 -3.87 -21.56
CA ASP A 46 -14.33 -3.99 -21.54
C ASP A 46 -14.87 -5.16 -22.38
N THR A 47 -14.13 -5.56 -23.42
CA THR A 47 -14.56 -6.58 -24.38
C THR A 47 -13.77 -7.88 -24.29
N THR A 48 -12.63 -7.88 -23.59
CA THR A 48 -11.70 -9.01 -23.60
C THR A 48 -11.21 -9.32 -22.19
N LYS A 49 -11.23 -10.60 -21.83
CA LYS A 49 -10.54 -11.13 -20.66
C LYS A 49 -9.64 -12.26 -21.11
N LEU A 50 -8.34 -12.09 -20.91
CA LEU A 50 -7.29 -13.05 -21.24
C LEU A 50 -6.58 -13.47 -19.95
N GLU A 51 -6.39 -14.77 -19.78
CA GLU A 51 -5.56 -15.36 -18.74
C GLU A 51 -4.66 -16.41 -19.40
N GLU A 52 -3.34 -16.24 -19.28
CA GLU A 52 -2.34 -17.11 -19.92
C GLU A 52 -1.27 -17.52 -18.93
N ASN A 53 -0.80 -18.78 -19.02
CA ASN A 53 0.40 -19.24 -18.33
C ASN A 53 1.56 -19.24 -19.33
N VAL A 54 2.49 -18.30 -19.17
CA VAL A 54 3.61 -18.08 -20.10
C VAL A 54 4.92 -17.90 -19.34
N PRO A 55 6.06 -18.38 -19.87
CA PRO A 55 7.35 -18.14 -19.24
C PRO A 55 7.76 -16.67 -19.40
N ILE A 56 7.95 -15.96 -18.29
CA ILE A 56 8.45 -14.58 -18.28
C ILE A 56 9.66 -14.51 -17.37
N ALA A 57 10.86 -14.51 -17.97
CA ALA A 57 12.11 -14.68 -17.23
C ALA A 57 12.52 -13.44 -16.41
N ASN A 58 12.08 -12.24 -16.79
CA ASN A 58 12.38 -10.99 -16.09
C ASN A 58 11.35 -9.90 -16.42
N HIS A 59 11.43 -8.77 -15.70
CA HIS A 59 10.52 -7.64 -15.86
C HIS A 59 10.56 -7.02 -17.24
N LYS A 60 11.72 -7.03 -17.91
CA LYS A 60 11.83 -6.56 -19.29
C LYS A 60 10.91 -7.33 -20.22
N ILE A 61 10.98 -8.65 -20.22
CA ILE A 61 10.13 -9.51 -21.05
C ILE A 61 8.65 -9.31 -20.68
N GLY A 62 8.34 -9.15 -19.38
CA GLY A 62 6.99 -8.90 -18.92
C GLY A 62 6.40 -7.60 -19.48
N LEU A 63 7.16 -6.50 -19.42
CA LEU A 63 6.73 -5.20 -19.96
C LEU A 63 6.65 -5.21 -21.49
N GLU A 64 7.55 -5.90 -22.18
CA GLU A 64 7.46 -6.10 -23.64
C GLU A 64 6.18 -6.86 -24.01
N LYS A 65 5.81 -7.90 -23.25
CA LYS A 65 4.55 -8.63 -23.45
C LYS A 65 3.32 -7.76 -23.17
N ILE A 66 3.36 -6.90 -22.15
CA ILE A 66 2.30 -5.91 -21.89
C ILE A 66 2.15 -4.96 -23.08
N ALA A 67 3.25 -4.41 -23.59
CA ALA A 67 3.22 -3.52 -24.74
C ALA A 67 2.67 -4.19 -26.00
N GLN A 68 3.06 -5.45 -26.24
CA GLN A 68 2.51 -6.27 -27.33
C GLN A 68 0.99 -6.43 -27.20
N LEU A 69 0.47 -6.75 -26.01
CA LEU A 69 -0.96 -6.90 -25.79
C LEU A 69 -1.72 -5.59 -25.99
N LEU A 70 -1.16 -4.46 -25.53
CA LEU A 70 -1.76 -3.15 -25.72
C LEU A 70 -1.87 -2.76 -27.21
N LEU A 71 -0.92 -3.22 -28.04
CA LEU A 71 -0.82 -2.95 -29.48
C LEU A 71 -1.43 -4.04 -30.38
N ASP A 72 -1.95 -5.12 -29.79
CA ASP A 72 -2.44 -6.27 -30.55
C ASP A 72 -3.60 -5.86 -31.49
N GLU A 73 -3.59 -6.34 -32.73
CA GLU A 73 -4.58 -5.96 -33.74
C GLU A 73 -6.01 -6.42 -33.41
N THR A 74 -6.15 -7.44 -32.56
CA THR A 74 -7.44 -8.05 -32.20
C THR A 74 -7.91 -7.62 -30.82
N VAL A 75 -7.02 -7.63 -29.82
CA VAL A 75 -7.36 -7.38 -28.41
C VAL A 75 -6.76 -6.09 -27.85
N GLY A 76 -5.93 -5.40 -28.63
CA GLY A 76 -5.25 -4.18 -28.22
C GLY A 76 -6.19 -2.99 -28.06
N VAL A 77 -5.71 -2.00 -27.32
CA VAL A 77 -6.45 -0.77 -26.95
C VAL A 77 -5.76 0.50 -27.46
N ILE A 78 -4.60 0.35 -28.10
CA ILE A 78 -3.85 1.40 -28.79
C ILE A 78 -3.31 0.84 -30.11
N THR A 79 -3.18 1.69 -31.12
CA THR A 79 -2.58 1.36 -32.43
C THR A 79 -1.09 1.72 -32.49
N SER A 80 -0.64 2.60 -31.61
CA SER A 80 0.76 3.04 -31.52
C SER A 80 1.12 3.42 -30.09
N THR A 81 2.39 3.20 -29.70
CA THR A 81 2.92 3.70 -28.43
C THR A 81 2.91 5.22 -28.35
N ALA A 82 2.82 5.93 -29.48
CA ALA A 82 2.67 7.38 -29.55
C ALA A 82 1.32 7.88 -28.99
N GLU A 83 0.32 7.00 -28.80
CA GLU A 83 -0.93 7.36 -28.13
C GLU A 83 -0.78 7.50 -26.61
N ILE A 84 0.33 7.05 -26.04
CA ILE A 84 0.59 7.13 -24.60
C ILE A 84 1.28 8.47 -24.29
N ASP A 85 0.56 9.35 -23.60
CA ASP A 85 1.07 10.66 -23.22
C ASP A 85 2.08 10.57 -22.07
N ALA A 86 1.84 9.65 -21.13
CA ALA A 86 2.65 9.48 -19.94
C ALA A 86 2.65 8.05 -19.40
N VAL A 87 3.70 7.71 -18.67
CA VAL A 87 3.80 6.48 -17.87
C VAL A 87 4.06 6.85 -16.41
N GLY A 88 3.12 6.50 -15.54
CA GLY A 88 3.22 6.65 -14.10
C GLY A 88 3.81 5.39 -13.45
N HIS A 89 4.88 5.56 -12.70
CA HIS A 89 5.58 4.47 -12.00
C HIS A 89 5.37 4.60 -10.50
N ARG A 90 4.89 3.52 -9.87
CA ARG A 90 5.00 3.39 -8.42
C ARG A 90 6.46 3.13 -8.06
N VAL A 91 7.01 3.95 -7.17
CA VAL A 91 8.32 3.74 -6.56
C VAL A 91 8.15 3.66 -5.05
N VAL A 92 8.63 2.60 -4.41
CA VAL A 92 8.36 2.42 -2.98
C VAL A 92 9.01 3.51 -2.14
N HIS A 93 10.33 3.70 -2.25
CA HIS A 93 11.06 4.55 -1.32
C HIS A 93 11.63 5.79 -2.01
N GLY A 94 11.08 6.96 -1.68
CA GLY A 94 11.57 8.28 -2.15
C GLY A 94 12.60 8.94 -1.23
N GLY A 95 12.78 8.40 -0.02
CA GLY A 95 13.71 8.95 0.95
C GLY A 95 13.30 10.35 1.40
N SER A 96 14.28 11.15 1.83
CA SER A 96 14.06 12.57 2.15
C SER A 96 14.15 13.48 0.92
N ALA A 97 14.50 12.92 -0.25
CA ALA A 97 14.70 13.68 -1.47
C ALA A 97 13.40 13.92 -2.24
N PHE A 98 12.43 13.01 -2.13
CA PHE A 98 11.18 13.07 -2.89
C PHE A 98 9.96 13.17 -1.98
N SER A 99 9.41 14.39 -1.92
CA SER A 99 8.17 14.69 -1.20
C SER A 99 6.94 14.82 -2.08
N ASN A 100 7.13 14.82 -3.40
CA ASN A 100 6.09 15.00 -4.39
C ASN A 100 6.35 14.06 -5.58
N THR A 101 5.35 13.93 -6.44
CA THR A 101 5.45 13.31 -7.76
C THR A 101 6.42 14.08 -8.64
N VAL A 102 7.25 13.37 -9.40
CA VAL A 102 8.30 14.00 -10.22
C VAL A 102 8.40 13.40 -11.61
N ILE A 103 8.71 14.22 -12.60
CA ILE A 103 9.13 13.75 -13.91
C ILE A 103 10.48 13.05 -13.77
N ILE A 104 10.58 11.86 -14.35
CA ILE A 104 11.78 11.03 -14.30
C ILE A 104 12.83 11.63 -15.25
N THR A 105 14.01 11.89 -14.69
CA THR A 105 15.22 12.30 -15.39
C THR A 105 16.37 11.36 -15.03
N ALA A 106 17.53 11.50 -15.67
CA ALA A 106 18.74 10.76 -15.28
C ALA A 106 19.07 10.94 -13.79
N ALA A 107 19.00 12.18 -13.28
CA ALA A 107 19.25 12.48 -11.87
C ALA A 107 18.24 11.81 -10.93
N VAL A 108 16.96 11.72 -11.32
CA VAL A 108 15.94 11.01 -10.54
C VAL A 108 16.25 9.51 -10.49
N LYS A 109 16.61 8.89 -11.62
CA LYS A 109 17.00 7.47 -11.68
C LYS A 109 18.23 7.18 -10.82
N ASP A 110 19.24 8.03 -10.86
CA ASP A 110 20.42 7.91 -10.00
C ASP A 110 20.07 8.05 -8.52
N LYS A 111 19.14 8.95 -8.19
CA LYS A 111 18.69 9.10 -6.82
C LYS A 111 17.89 7.89 -6.34
N ILE A 112 17.02 7.31 -7.16
CA ILE A 112 16.31 6.06 -6.85
C ILE A 112 17.32 4.93 -6.60
N ARG A 113 18.39 4.84 -7.40
CA ARG A 113 19.47 3.86 -7.21
C ARG A 113 20.18 4.01 -5.87
N GLN A 114 20.47 5.24 -5.44
CA GLN A 114 21.05 5.52 -4.12
C GLN A 114 20.13 5.11 -2.95
N LEU A 115 18.83 4.95 -3.19
CA LEU A 115 17.84 4.56 -2.18
C LEU A 115 17.59 3.05 -2.14
N PHE A 116 18.33 2.24 -2.90
CA PHE A 116 18.18 0.77 -2.89
C PHE A 116 18.37 0.18 -1.50
N GLU A 117 19.33 0.67 -0.72
CA GLU A 117 19.58 0.18 0.63
C GLU A 117 18.38 0.39 1.58
N LEU A 118 17.52 1.39 1.31
CA LEU A 118 16.33 1.65 2.11
C LEU A 118 15.14 0.76 1.74
N ALA A 119 15.09 0.25 0.51
CA ALA A 119 14.05 -0.64 0.03
C ALA A 119 14.61 -1.67 -0.98
N PRO A 120 15.49 -2.59 -0.54
CA PRO A 120 16.30 -3.43 -1.43
C PRO A 120 15.46 -4.44 -2.22
N LEU A 121 14.28 -4.80 -1.73
CA LEU A 121 13.37 -5.71 -2.41
C LEU A 121 12.45 -5.01 -3.43
N HIS A 122 12.43 -3.67 -3.47
CA HIS A 122 11.39 -2.93 -4.20
C HIS A 122 11.98 -1.90 -5.17
N ASN A 123 12.81 -0.96 -4.68
CA ASN A 123 13.36 0.10 -5.53
C ASN A 123 14.15 -0.40 -6.74
N PRO A 124 14.92 -1.52 -6.67
CA PRO A 124 15.57 -2.09 -7.86
C PRO A 124 14.60 -2.48 -8.97
N ALA A 125 13.52 -3.21 -8.62
CA ALA A 125 12.50 -3.62 -9.57
C ALA A 125 11.70 -2.42 -10.12
N ASN A 126 11.46 -1.40 -9.28
CA ASN A 126 10.83 -0.15 -9.74
C ASN A 126 11.72 0.56 -10.78
N LEU A 127 13.03 0.67 -10.52
CA LEU A 127 13.96 1.32 -11.45
C LEU A 127 14.12 0.53 -12.76
N GLU A 128 14.16 -0.80 -12.69
CA GLU A 128 14.16 -1.64 -13.89
C GLU A 128 12.90 -1.41 -14.73
N GLY A 129 11.72 -1.37 -14.09
CA GLY A 129 10.46 -1.05 -14.76
C GLY A 129 10.47 0.30 -15.46
N ILE A 130 11.05 1.33 -14.83
CA ILE A 130 11.24 2.67 -15.41
C ILE A 130 12.10 2.61 -16.68
N ILE A 131 13.26 1.95 -16.61
CA ILE A 131 14.21 1.89 -17.73
C ILE A 131 13.59 1.17 -18.93
N VAL A 132 12.85 0.08 -18.68
CA VAL A 132 12.20 -0.68 -19.75
C VAL A 132 11.03 0.11 -20.35
N ALA A 133 10.22 0.77 -19.52
CA ALA A 133 9.11 1.59 -20.00
C ALA A 133 9.59 2.80 -20.82
N GLU A 134 10.72 3.41 -20.46
CA GLU A 134 11.38 4.46 -21.26
C GLU A 134 11.74 3.99 -22.66
N ALA A 135 12.18 2.73 -22.81
CA ALA A 135 12.52 2.17 -24.11
C ALA A 135 11.29 1.88 -24.98
N ILE A 136 10.21 1.38 -24.37
CA ILE A 136 8.96 1.00 -25.06
C ILE A 136 8.13 2.25 -25.43
N PHE A 137 7.91 3.14 -24.46
CA PHE A 137 7.07 4.33 -24.58
C PHE A 137 7.96 5.57 -24.70
N SER A 138 8.82 5.60 -25.72
CA SER A 138 9.88 6.61 -25.87
C SER A 138 9.37 8.04 -26.08
N GLY A 139 8.14 8.21 -26.57
CA GLY A 139 7.47 9.52 -26.68
C GLY A 139 6.76 9.98 -25.40
N ALA A 140 6.51 9.07 -24.45
CA ALA A 140 5.72 9.35 -23.26
C ALA A 140 6.54 10.02 -22.16
N LYS A 141 5.92 10.92 -21.39
CA LYS A 141 6.52 11.45 -20.16
C LYS A 141 6.54 10.39 -19.07
N GLN A 142 7.70 10.11 -18.52
CA GLN A 142 7.88 9.13 -17.46
C GLN A 142 7.81 9.86 -16.12
N VAL A 143 6.98 9.39 -15.19
CA VAL A 143 6.70 10.08 -13.92
C VAL A 143 6.77 9.08 -12.77
N ALA A 144 7.43 9.43 -11.67
CA ALA A 144 7.53 8.61 -10.47
C ALA A 144 6.63 9.16 -9.36
N VAL A 145 5.80 8.28 -8.79
CA VAL A 145 4.99 8.52 -7.60
C VAL A 145 5.55 7.65 -6.47
N PHE A 146 5.90 8.29 -5.34
CA PHE A 146 6.57 7.61 -4.24
C PHE A 146 5.63 7.26 -3.09
N ASP A 147 5.64 6.03 -2.59
CA ASP A 147 4.82 5.64 -1.44
C ASP A 147 5.15 6.45 -0.18
N THR A 148 6.37 6.97 -0.07
CA THR A 148 6.84 7.79 1.07
C THR A 148 6.44 9.27 0.95
N ALA A 149 5.93 9.72 -0.19
CA ALA A 149 5.71 11.15 -0.46
C ALA A 149 4.61 11.76 0.43
N PHE A 150 3.45 11.09 0.52
CA PHE A 150 2.32 11.54 1.34
C PHE A 150 2.68 11.75 2.81
N HIS A 151 3.68 10.99 3.30
CA HIS A 151 4.12 11.00 4.69
C HIS A 151 5.19 12.05 5.00
N GLN A 152 5.65 12.84 4.01
CA GLN A 152 6.64 13.91 4.28
C GLN A 152 6.08 15.05 5.14
N THR A 153 4.76 15.12 5.32
CA THR A 153 4.12 16.07 6.25
C THR A 153 4.16 15.65 7.72
N ILE A 154 4.64 14.43 8.03
CA ILE A 154 4.81 13.98 9.42
C ILE A 154 5.78 14.94 10.11
N PRO A 155 5.46 15.48 11.30
CA PRO A 155 6.30 16.43 12.01
C PRO A 155 7.50 15.76 12.69
N VAL A 156 8.53 16.55 13.02
CA VAL A 156 9.79 16.06 13.65
C VAL A 156 9.55 15.25 14.92
N VAL A 157 8.58 15.66 15.74
CA VAL A 157 8.22 14.95 16.97
C VAL A 157 7.76 13.51 16.74
N ALA A 158 7.19 13.21 15.56
CA ALA A 158 6.69 11.89 15.21
C ALA A 158 7.70 11.10 14.35
N HIS A 159 8.41 11.76 13.42
CA HIS A 159 9.31 11.01 12.52
C HIS A 159 10.71 10.78 13.06
N LYS A 160 11.15 11.51 14.10
CA LYS A 160 12.49 11.38 14.66
C LYS A 160 12.52 10.26 15.69
N TYR A 161 13.45 9.33 15.54
CA TYR A 161 13.71 8.31 16.55
C TYR A 161 14.48 8.88 17.75
N ALA A 162 14.23 8.33 18.94
CA ALA A 162 14.94 8.64 20.18
C ALA A 162 16.32 7.96 20.24
N ILE A 163 17.15 8.23 19.23
CA ILE A 163 18.53 7.75 19.06
C ILE A 163 19.46 8.95 18.80
N PRO A 164 20.79 8.79 18.79
CA PRO A 164 21.71 9.91 18.60
C PRO A 164 21.38 10.78 17.37
N ASN A 165 21.39 12.10 17.57
CA ASN A 165 20.94 13.08 16.56
C ASN A 165 21.67 12.96 15.22
N TYR A 166 22.94 12.54 15.24
CA TYR A 166 23.75 12.45 14.03
C TYR A 166 23.16 11.46 13.00
N LEU A 167 22.48 10.41 13.45
CA LEU A 167 21.85 9.42 12.57
C LEU A 167 20.71 10.04 11.73
N LEU A 168 20.02 11.04 12.26
CA LEU A 168 19.05 11.81 11.49
C LEU A 168 19.76 12.81 10.55
N THR A 169 20.76 13.54 11.03
CA THR A 169 21.37 14.63 10.24
C THR A 169 22.23 14.10 9.09
N GLU A 170 23.02 13.06 9.33
CA GLU A 170 23.99 12.49 8.40
C GLU A 170 23.37 11.37 7.54
N ASN A 171 22.64 10.44 8.16
CA ASN A 171 22.14 9.24 7.48
C ASN A 171 20.64 9.29 7.15
N LYS A 172 19.92 10.33 7.61
CA LYS A 172 18.47 10.46 7.42
C LYS A 172 17.70 9.25 7.97
N ILE A 173 18.12 8.70 9.11
CA ILE A 173 17.39 7.63 9.80
C ILE A 173 16.18 8.26 10.53
N ARG A 174 14.99 7.97 10.02
CA ARG A 174 13.69 8.51 10.48
C ARG A 174 12.54 7.61 10.03
N VAL A 175 11.35 7.89 10.53
CA VAL A 175 10.10 7.39 9.93
C VAL A 175 9.95 8.01 8.53
N TYR A 176 9.77 7.15 7.53
CA TYR A 176 9.40 7.53 6.16
C TYR A 176 7.94 7.23 5.87
N GLY A 177 7.46 6.05 6.32
CA GLY A 177 6.11 5.56 6.04
C GLY A 177 5.91 5.09 4.59
N PHE A 178 4.95 4.19 4.39
CA PHE A 178 4.68 3.56 3.08
C PHE A 178 3.17 3.40 2.86
N HIS A 179 2.78 2.87 1.71
CA HIS A 179 1.39 2.85 1.25
C HIS A 179 0.78 4.27 1.18
N GLY A 180 1.61 5.31 0.99
CA GLY A 180 1.17 6.70 1.00
C GLY A 180 0.17 6.99 -0.12
N THR A 181 0.34 6.40 -1.29
CA THR A 181 -0.62 6.47 -2.41
C THR A 181 -2.00 5.97 -1.98
N SER A 182 -2.08 4.77 -1.39
CA SER A 182 -3.35 4.22 -0.87
C SER A 182 -3.94 5.07 0.24
N HIS A 183 -3.13 5.46 1.24
CA HIS A 183 -3.57 6.28 2.36
C HIS A 183 -4.08 7.65 1.91
N LYS A 184 -3.40 8.31 0.97
CA LYS A 184 -3.84 9.58 0.37
C LYS A 184 -5.19 9.39 -0.31
N TYR A 185 -5.29 8.43 -1.24
CA TYR A 185 -6.51 8.16 -2.00
C TYR A 185 -7.73 7.95 -1.09
N VAL A 186 -7.66 7.03 -0.14
CA VAL A 186 -8.81 6.73 0.72
C VAL A 186 -9.12 7.86 1.71
N SER A 187 -8.10 8.64 2.11
CA SER A 187 -8.31 9.81 2.97
C SER A 187 -9.03 10.94 2.26
N GLU A 188 -8.69 11.22 0.99
CA GLU A 188 -9.35 12.25 0.19
C GLU A 188 -10.80 11.87 -0.11
N ASN A 189 -11.05 10.61 -0.48
CA ASN A 189 -12.39 10.06 -0.65
C ASN A 189 -13.21 10.13 0.65
N ALA A 190 -12.62 9.77 1.79
CA ALA A 190 -13.28 9.87 3.09
C ALA A 190 -13.63 11.33 3.44
N ILE A 191 -12.70 12.27 3.23
CA ILE A 191 -12.95 13.69 3.49
C ILE A 191 -14.07 14.22 2.60
N GLN A 192 -14.09 13.86 1.31
CA GLN A 192 -15.19 14.22 0.41
C GLN A 192 -16.53 13.64 0.88
N TYR A 193 -16.56 12.36 1.26
CA TYR A 193 -17.74 11.71 1.80
C TYR A 193 -18.25 12.40 3.08
N LEU A 194 -17.35 12.72 4.01
CA LEU A 194 -17.69 13.38 5.28
C LEU A 194 -18.23 14.81 5.05
N LYS A 195 -17.65 15.57 4.11
CA LYS A 195 -18.16 16.90 3.70
C LYS A 195 -19.59 16.86 3.20
N GLN A 196 -19.95 15.81 2.49
CA GLN A 196 -21.30 15.68 1.91
C GLN A 196 -22.34 15.23 2.94
N ASN A 197 -21.93 14.51 3.99
CA ASN A 197 -22.87 13.77 4.85
C ASN A 197 -22.89 14.17 6.33
N SER A 198 -21.80 14.71 6.89
CA SER A 198 -21.73 14.80 8.37
C SER A 198 -20.85 15.92 8.94
N LEU A 199 -19.81 16.37 8.24
CA LEU A 199 -18.80 17.28 8.80
C LEU A 199 -18.27 18.27 7.78
N ASN A 200 -18.46 19.57 8.04
CA ASN A 200 -18.10 20.64 7.10
C ASN A 200 -16.71 21.27 7.36
N LYS A 201 -16.02 20.92 8.45
CA LYS A 201 -14.71 21.51 8.80
C LYS A 201 -13.95 20.67 9.83
N GLY A 202 -12.63 20.58 9.65
CA GLY A 202 -11.72 19.80 10.49
C GLY A 202 -11.86 18.29 10.27
N PHE A 203 -10.80 17.62 9.83
CA PHE A 203 -10.83 16.17 9.60
C PHE A 203 -9.70 15.48 10.36
N ARG A 204 -10.06 14.73 11.40
CA ARG A 204 -9.16 13.86 12.16
C ARG A 204 -9.52 12.42 11.88
N ILE A 205 -8.84 11.83 10.91
CA ILE A 205 -9.18 10.49 10.42
C ILE A 205 -8.00 9.54 10.55
N ILE A 206 -8.31 8.27 10.75
CA ILE A 206 -7.34 7.19 10.76
C ILE A 206 -7.64 6.29 9.58
N THR A 207 -6.66 6.10 8.70
CA THR A 207 -6.77 5.15 7.59
C THR A 207 -6.02 3.87 7.93
N ILE A 208 -6.63 2.72 7.65
CA ILE A 208 -6.20 1.38 8.02
C ILE A 208 -6.11 0.55 6.75
N HIS A 209 -4.91 0.48 6.18
CA HIS A 209 -4.60 -0.32 5.00
C HIS A 209 -4.21 -1.72 5.45
N LEU A 210 -5.07 -2.71 5.20
CA LEU A 210 -4.82 -4.11 5.59
C LEU A 210 -4.73 -4.97 4.33
N GLY A 211 -3.54 -5.42 3.99
CA GLY A 211 -3.26 -6.38 2.93
C GLY A 211 -2.20 -7.38 3.37
N ASN A 212 -1.39 -7.91 2.44
CA ASN A 212 -0.22 -8.71 2.84
C ASN A 212 0.81 -7.86 3.61
N GLY A 213 0.89 -6.58 3.27
CA GLY A 213 1.44 -5.53 4.12
C GLY A 213 0.31 -4.75 4.80
N CYS A 214 0.52 -4.40 6.06
CA CYS A 214 -0.47 -3.64 6.82
C CYS A 214 0.15 -2.35 7.36
N SER A 215 -0.59 -1.24 7.28
CA SER A 215 -0.20 0.02 7.90
C SER A 215 -1.39 0.88 8.29
N MET A 216 -1.17 1.80 9.22
CA MET A 216 -2.13 2.82 9.57
C MET A 216 -1.50 4.21 9.52
N THR A 217 -2.30 5.20 9.15
CA THR A 217 -1.89 6.60 9.12
C THR A 217 -2.87 7.46 9.91
N ALA A 218 -2.35 8.29 10.81
CA ALA A 218 -3.09 9.39 11.41
C ALA A 218 -3.07 10.58 10.45
N ILE A 219 -4.24 11.09 10.09
CA ILE A 219 -4.38 12.15 9.09
C ILE A 219 -5.18 13.30 9.69
N LYS A 220 -4.60 14.50 9.61
CA LYS A 220 -5.24 15.75 10.03
C LYS A 220 -5.36 16.69 8.84
N ASP A 221 -6.59 17.05 8.50
CA ASP A 221 -6.92 17.99 7.42
C ASP A 221 -6.24 17.62 6.08
N GLY A 222 -6.29 16.32 5.74
CA GLY A 222 -5.69 15.77 4.52
C GLY A 222 -4.17 15.56 4.56
N LYS A 223 -3.50 15.83 5.69
CA LYS A 223 -2.05 15.65 5.84
C LYS A 223 -1.74 14.48 6.75
N SER A 224 -0.79 13.63 6.35
CA SER A 224 -0.23 12.59 7.21
C SER A 224 0.53 13.22 8.38
N ILE A 225 0.17 12.87 9.61
CA ILE A 225 0.85 13.36 10.82
C ILE A 225 1.54 12.26 11.62
N ASP A 226 1.19 11.00 11.40
CA ASP A 226 1.86 9.84 12.01
C ASP A 226 1.60 8.59 11.17
N HIS A 227 2.49 7.60 11.23
CA HIS A 227 2.41 6.38 10.43
C HIS A 227 3.08 5.17 11.10
N THR A 228 2.51 3.98 10.92
CA THR A 228 2.94 2.79 11.66
C THR A 228 4.25 2.21 11.13
N LEU A 229 4.46 2.30 9.80
CA LEU A 229 5.71 1.86 9.19
C LEU A 229 6.80 2.93 9.38
N GLY A 230 8.01 2.48 9.66
CA GLY A 230 9.10 3.35 10.07
C GLY A 230 10.06 3.72 8.93
N PHE A 231 11.34 3.48 9.21
CA PHE A 231 12.45 3.60 8.26
C PHE A 231 12.32 2.61 7.10
N GLY A 232 11.92 1.38 7.39
CA GLY A 232 11.58 0.34 6.43
C GLY A 232 10.17 -0.20 6.68
N PRO A 233 9.62 -0.99 5.75
CA PRO A 233 8.26 -1.49 5.83
C PRO A 233 8.18 -2.72 6.75
N MET A 234 8.68 -2.67 7.98
CA MET A 234 8.68 -3.83 8.89
C MET A 234 7.95 -3.56 10.21
N ASN A 235 8.12 -2.36 10.77
CA ASN A 235 7.50 -1.98 12.05
C ASN A 235 5.97 -1.78 11.92
N GLY A 236 5.29 -1.75 13.06
CA GLY A 236 3.88 -1.44 13.16
C GLY A 236 3.01 -2.68 13.38
N LEU A 237 2.10 -2.91 12.44
CA LEU A 237 1.09 -3.96 12.52
C LEU A 237 1.67 -5.35 12.27
N ILE A 238 0.98 -6.37 12.77
CA ILE A 238 1.19 -7.76 12.34
C ILE A 238 0.71 -7.87 10.89
N MET A 239 1.52 -8.48 10.03
CA MET A 239 1.24 -8.60 8.59
C MET A 239 1.33 -10.06 8.16
N GLY A 240 1.22 -10.36 6.85
CA GLY A 240 1.24 -11.74 6.35
C GLY A 240 2.49 -12.51 6.78
N THR A 241 3.68 -11.96 6.50
CA THR A 241 4.97 -12.60 6.83
C THR A 241 5.90 -11.74 7.70
N ARG A 242 5.53 -10.47 7.90
CA ARG A 242 6.30 -9.50 8.68
C ARG A 242 5.80 -9.45 10.12
N SER A 243 6.74 -9.43 11.04
CA SER A 243 6.48 -9.45 12.49
C SER A 243 5.71 -8.22 13.00
N GLY A 244 5.93 -7.04 12.40
CA GLY A 244 5.47 -5.78 13.00
C GLY A 244 6.39 -5.35 14.14
N ASP A 245 5.81 -4.67 15.13
CA ASP A 245 6.59 -4.23 16.30
C ASP A 245 7.03 -5.40 17.19
N VAL A 246 8.35 -5.53 17.34
CA VAL A 246 9.02 -6.41 18.29
C VAL A 246 9.98 -5.58 19.15
N ASP A 247 10.18 -5.97 20.41
CA ASP A 247 11.17 -5.35 21.28
C ASP A 247 12.58 -5.48 20.66
N GLN A 248 13.30 -4.36 20.63
CA GLN A 248 14.65 -4.29 20.04
C GLN A 248 15.64 -5.23 20.74
N SER A 249 15.47 -5.49 22.04
CA SER A 249 16.30 -6.43 22.81
C SER A 249 16.19 -7.86 22.31
N VAL A 250 15.07 -8.25 21.68
CA VAL A 250 14.89 -9.57 21.08
C VAL A 250 15.91 -9.78 19.96
N ILE A 251 16.17 -8.77 19.13
CA ILE A 251 17.16 -8.85 18.05
C ILE A 251 18.54 -9.18 18.62
N PHE A 252 18.95 -8.47 19.66
CA PHE A 252 20.24 -8.70 20.31
C PHE A 252 20.31 -10.06 20.99
N TYR A 253 19.22 -10.52 21.60
CA TYR A 253 19.16 -11.84 22.23
C TYR A 253 19.28 -12.97 21.18
N LEU A 254 18.57 -12.87 20.06
CA LEU A 254 18.64 -13.84 18.96
C LEU A 254 20.07 -13.97 18.43
N VAL A 255 20.77 -12.85 18.23
CA VAL A 255 22.13 -12.85 17.68
C VAL A 255 23.16 -13.27 18.73
N ASN A 256 23.23 -12.57 19.86
CA ASN A 256 24.32 -12.70 20.80
C ASN A 256 24.18 -13.92 21.72
N THR A 257 22.94 -14.36 21.99
CA THR A 257 22.68 -15.48 22.90
C THR A 257 22.29 -16.75 22.15
N LEU A 258 21.42 -16.66 21.13
CA LEU A 258 20.98 -17.83 20.39
C LEU A 258 21.82 -18.13 19.13
N GLY A 259 22.78 -17.26 18.79
CA GLY A 259 23.75 -17.51 17.72
C GLY A 259 23.20 -17.34 16.29
N TYR A 260 22.05 -16.68 16.12
CA TYR A 260 21.53 -16.38 14.78
C TYR A 260 22.42 -15.34 14.08
N SER A 261 22.61 -15.47 12.76
CA SER A 261 23.21 -14.39 11.97
C SER A 261 22.23 -13.23 11.81
N LEU A 262 22.75 -12.01 11.59
CA LEU A 262 21.90 -10.84 11.30
C LEU A 262 20.99 -11.06 10.09
N GLU A 263 21.49 -11.75 9.05
CA GLU A 263 20.71 -12.10 7.86
C GLU A 263 19.57 -13.07 8.19
N ALA A 264 19.82 -14.07 9.05
CA ALA A 264 18.80 -15.00 9.51
C ALA A 264 17.72 -14.29 10.33
N VAL A 265 18.09 -13.37 11.23
CA VAL A 265 17.13 -12.56 11.99
C VAL A 265 16.31 -11.66 11.06
N ASN A 266 16.96 -11.00 10.10
CA ASN A 266 16.26 -10.17 9.11
C ASN A 266 15.27 -10.99 8.28
N THR A 267 15.69 -12.18 7.82
CA THR A 267 14.81 -13.11 7.08
C THR A 267 13.65 -13.59 7.95
N MET A 268 13.91 -13.93 9.20
CA MET A 268 12.89 -14.34 10.16
C MET A 268 11.82 -13.26 10.32
N LEU A 269 12.24 -12.03 10.63
CA LEU A 269 11.33 -10.91 10.90
C LEU A 269 10.53 -10.46 9.68
N GLN A 270 11.06 -10.64 8.46
CA GLN A 270 10.40 -10.17 7.24
C GLN A 270 9.59 -11.25 6.49
N LYS A 271 10.04 -12.51 6.53
CA LYS A 271 9.53 -13.59 5.67
C LYS A 271 8.96 -14.79 6.43
N GLN A 272 9.27 -14.96 7.71
CA GLN A 272 8.89 -16.15 8.48
C GLN A 272 8.08 -15.81 9.74
N SER A 273 7.74 -14.54 9.94
CA SER A 273 6.99 -14.04 11.09
C SER A 273 5.56 -13.68 10.68
N GLY A 274 4.89 -12.81 11.44
CA GLY A 274 3.55 -12.35 11.12
C GLY A 274 2.53 -13.48 11.24
N MET A 275 1.45 -13.39 10.45
CA MET A 275 0.41 -14.42 10.41
C MET A 275 0.98 -15.80 10.03
N LEU A 276 1.95 -15.85 9.12
CA LEU A 276 2.64 -17.06 8.70
C LEU A 276 3.36 -17.73 9.88
N GLY A 277 4.15 -16.96 10.63
CA GLY A 277 4.88 -17.48 11.78
C GLY A 277 3.99 -17.91 12.94
N LEU A 278 2.78 -17.34 13.04
CA LEU A 278 1.82 -17.66 14.10
C LEU A 278 0.92 -18.86 13.76
N THR A 279 0.61 -19.07 12.47
CA THR A 279 -0.45 -20.01 12.07
C THR A 279 -0.02 -21.04 11.03
N GLY A 280 1.12 -20.83 10.35
CA GLY A 280 1.50 -21.58 9.15
C GLY A 280 0.87 -21.07 7.85
N TYR A 281 -0.02 -20.06 7.92
CA TYR A 281 -0.70 -19.47 6.77
C TYR A 281 -0.46 -17.95 6.71
N SER A 282 -0.30 -17.39 5.51
CA SER A 282 -0.18 -15.94 5.30
C SER A 282 -1.45 -15.28 4.77
N ASP A 283 -2.35 -16.05 4.14
CA ASP A 283 -3.64 -15.57 3.64
C ASP A 283 -4.67 -15.56 4.76
N LEU A 284 -5.25 -14.39 5.03
CA LEU A 284 -6.21 -14.23 6.10
C LEU A 284 -7.48 -15.07 5.90
N ARG A 285 -7.87 -15.36 4.65
CA ARG A 285 -9.06 -16.17 4.36
C ARG A 285 -8.89 -17.60 4.88
N ASP A 286 -7.70 -18.17 4.69
CA ASP A 286 -7.36 -19.49 5.19
C ASP A 286 -7.34 -19.48 6.73
N ILE A 287 -6.80 -18.42 7.33
CA ILE A 287 -6.73 -18.26 8.79
C ILE A 287 -8.12 -18.14 9.41
N GLU A 288 -9.00 -17.32 8.83
CA GLU A 288 -10.39 -17.17 9.28
C GLU A 288 -11.14 -18.51 9.19
N ALA A 289 -11.02 -19.22 8.06
CA ALA A 289 -11.65 -20.53 7.89
C ALA A 289 -11.11 -21.57 8.89
N ASN A 290 -9.81 -21.57 9.18
CA ASN A 290 -9.23 -22.47 10.17
C ASN A 290 -9.65 -22.11 11.60
N ALA A 291 -9.74 -20.83 11.93
CA ALA A 291 -10.24 -20.36 13.23
C ALA A 291 -11.70 -20.76 13.43
N GLU A 292 -12.55 -20.62 12.41
CA GLU A 292 -13.95 -21.06 12.43
C GLU A 292 -14.07 -22.58 12.66
N ASN A 293 -13.13 -23.36 12.11
CA ASN A 293 -13.02 -24.80 12.33
C ASN A 293 -12.38 -25.18 13.69
N GLY A 294 -12.14 -24.21 14.58
CA GLY A 294 -11.66 -24.44 15.95
C GLY A 294 -10.14 -24.44 16.11
N ASN A 295 -9.36 -23.98 15.12
CA ASN A 295 -7.92 -23.82 15.28
C ASN A 295 -7.61 -22.64 16.22
N ALA A 296 -7.13 -22.96 17.43
CA ALA A 296 -6.85 -21.98 18.48
C ALA A 296 -5.70 -21.01 18.12
N ASP A 297 -4.68 -21.46 17.40
CA ASP A 297 -3.56 -20.61 16.98
C ASP A 297 -4.01 -19.58 15.92
N CYS A 298 -4.89 -19.99 15.01
CA CYS A 298 -5.50 -19.09 14.04
C CYS A 298 -6.37 -18.03 14.73
N GLN A 299 -7.21 -18.43 15.68
CA GLN A 299 -8.02 -17.48 16.44
C GLN A 299 -7.14 -16.49 17.23
N LEU A 300 -6.11 -16.99 17.92
CA LEU A 300 -5.17 -16.14 18.65
C LEU A 300 -4.45 -15.16 17.72
N ALA A 301 -4.05 -15.59 16.52
CA ALA A 301 -3.40 -14.71 15.56
C ALA A 301 -4.33 -13.58 15.08
N LEU A 302 -5.61 -13.87 14.83
CA LEU A 302 -6.63 -12.88 14.49
C LEU A 302 -6.85 -11.88 15.65
N ASP A 303 -6.93 -12.38 16.88
CA ASP A 303 -7.07 -11.55 18.08
C ASP A 303 -5.85 -10.65 18.30
N MET A 304 -4.64 -11.19 18.15
CA MET A 304 -3.39 -10.43 18.21
C MET A 304 -3.34 -9.33 17.14
N ASN A 305 -3.78 -9.64 15.92
CA ASN A 305 -3.85 -8.69 14.82
C ASN A 305 -4.81 -7.53 15.14
N ALA A 306 -6.05 -7.85 15.52
CA ALA A 306 -7.05 -6.86 15.89
C ALA A 306 -6.61 -6.02 17.10
N TYR A 307 -6.04 -6.66 18.13
CA TYR A 307 -5.50 -5.98 19.30
C TYR A 307 -4.42 -4.96 18.95
N ARG A 308 -3.50 -5.30 18.04
CA ARG A 308 -2.45 -4.37 17.58
C ARG A 308 -3.05 -3.16 16.87
N ILE A 309 -4.06 -3.38 16.01
CA ILE A 309 -4.78 -2.30 15.32
C ILE A 309 -5.49 -1.40 16.34
N LYS A 310 -6.21 -1.97 17.33
CA LYS A 310 -6.89 -1.21 18.40
C LYS A 310 -5.93 -0.30 19.17
N LYS A 311 -4.74 -0.81 19.51
CA LYS A 311 -3.68 0.00 20.16
C LYS A 311 -3.28 1.21 19.33
N TYR A 312 -3.11 1.03 18.02
CA TYR A 312 -2.78 2.14 17.12
C TYR A 312 -3.94 3.12 16.95
N ILE A 313 -5.19 2.65 16.91
CA ILE A 313 -6.37 3.54 16.91
C ILE A 313 -6.34 4.44 18.15
N GLY A 314 -6.14 3.88 19.34
CA GLY A 314 -6.04 4.66 20.57
C GLY A 314 -4.89 5.66 20.57
N SER A 315 -3.71 5.23 20.12
CA SER A 315 -2.51 6.07 20.03
C SER A 315 -2.73 7.26 19.09
N TYR A 316 -3.25 7.01 17.88
CA TYR A 316 -3.51 8.04 16.90
C TYR A 316 -4.67 8.95 17.27
N THR A 317 -5.69 8.44 17.96
CA THR A 317 -6.77 9.28 18.49
C THR A 317 -6.22 10.30 19.50
N ALA A 318 -5.27 9.89 20.34
CA ALA A 318 -4.59 10.80 21.26
C ALA A 318 -3.76 11.85 20.52
N VAL A 319 -2.99 11.45 19.50
CA VAL A 319 -2.19 12.38 18.66
C VAL A 319 -3.08 13.37 17.90
N LEU A 320 -4.22 12.91 17.37
CA LEU A 320 -5.17 13.74 16.63
C LEU A 320 -6.02 14.64 17.52
N ASN A 321 -6.07 14.36 18.82
CA ASN A 321 -6.97 14.98 19.80
C ASN A 321 -8.45 14.92 19.33
N GLY A 322 -8.88 13.71 18.99
CA GLY A 322 -10.22 13.43 18.47
C GLY A 322 -10.18 12.44 17.32
N LEU A 323 -11.35 11.90 16.98
CA LEU A 323 -11.50 10.88 15.95
C LEU A 323 -12.84 11.05 15.24
N ASP A 324 -12.80 11.57 14.01
CA ASP A 324 -13.98 11.80 13.19
C ASP A 324 -14.34 10.53 12.39
N ALA A 325 -13.34 9.82 11.87
CA ALA A 325 -13.55 8.56 11.15
C ALA A 325 -12.36 7.58 11.24
N VAL A 326 -12.69 6.29 11.17
CA VAL A 326 -11.76 5.20 10.85
C VAL A 326 -12.10 4.63 9.48
N ILE A 327 -11.10 4.40 8.64
CA ILE A 327 -11.27 3.97 7.26
C ILE A 327 -10.53 2.65 7.06
N PHE A 328 -11.27 1.57 6.75
CA PHE A 328 -10.68 0.31 6.35
C PHE A 328 -10.54 0.24 4.82
N THR A 329 -9.38 -0.23 4.36
CA THR A 329 -9.08 -0.40 2.94
C THR A 329 -8.12 -1.57 2.70
N ALA A 330 -7.82 -1.82 1.42
CA ALA A 330 -7.02 -2.91 0.89
C ALA A 330 -7.65 -4.29 1.10
N GLY A 331 -6.98 -5.33 0.62
CA GLY A 331 -7.56 -6.67 0.46
C GLY A 331 -8.26 -7.21 1.71
N ILE A 332 -7.65 -7.10 2.89
CA ILE A 332 -8.25 -7.53 4.16
C ILE A 332 -9.29 -6.50 4.63
N GLY A 333 -8.94 -5.21 4.66
CA GLY A 333 -9.79 -4.18 5.25
C GLY A 333 -11.12 -4.01 4.51
N GLU A 334 -11.13 -4.25 3.20
CA GLU A 334 -12.32 -4.21 2.35
C GLU A 334 -13.20 -5.44 2.52
N ASN A 335 -12.59 -6.64 2.63
CA ASN A 335 -13.29 -7.90 2.43
C ASN A 335 -13.55 -8.70 3.71
N SER A 336 -12.72 -8.56 4.76
CA SER A 336 -12.92 -9.25 6.04
C SER A 336 -13.84 -8.43 6.95
N SER A 337 -15.13 -8.79 6.98
CA SER A 337 -16.07 -8.29 8.00
C SER A 337 -15.66 -8.75 9.40
N TYR A 338 -15.04 -9.93 9.51
CA TYR A 338 -14.59 -10.50 10.76
C TYR A 338 -13.49 -9.67 11.45
N ILE A 339 -12.40 -9.31 10.75
CA ILE A 339 -11.35 -8.46 11.31
C ILE A 339 -11.90 -7.07 11.65
N ARG A 340 -12.73 -6.46 10.79
CA ARG A 340 -13.36 -5.17 11.10
C ARG A 340 -14.17 -5.24 12.39
N LYS A 341 -14.92 -6.33 12.58
CA LYS A 341 -15.67 -6.61 13.81
C LYS A 341 -14.74 -6.68 15.00
N LEU A 342 -13.71 -7.55 14.98
CA LEU A 342 -12.77 -7.69 16.10
C LEU A 342 -12.10 -6.35 16.47
N VAL A 343 -11.72 -5.55 15.49
CA VAL A 343 -11.11 -4.23 15.70
C VAL A 343 -12.09 -3.25 16.34
N CYS A 344 -13.36 -3.25 15.92
CA CYS A 344 -14.36 -2.29 16.40
C CYS A 344 -15.04 -2.70 17.72
N THR A 345 -14.99 -3.97 18.11
CA THR A 345 -15.53 -4.46 19.40
C THR A 345 -14.84 -3.77 20.57
N ASP A 346 -15.60 -3.41 21.63
CA ASP A 346 -15.11 -2.76 22.85
C ASP A 346 -14.31 -1.46 22.60
N MET A 347 -14.78 -0.63 21.65
CA MET A 347 -14.19 0.67 21.31
C MET A 347 -15.15 1.84 21.54
N ASP A 348 -16.21 1.65 22.34
CA ASP A 348 -17.24 2.66 22.61
C ASP A 348 -16.69 3.95 23.22
N TYR A 349 -15.61 3.88 24.00
CA TYR A 349 -14.94 5.06 24.56
C TYR A 349 -14.44 6.02 23.46
N PHE A 350 -13.98 5.46 22.34
CA PHE A 350 -13.58 6.23 21.16
C PHE A 350 -14.77 6.60 20.28
N GLY A 351 -16.00 6.26 20.68
CA GLY A 351 -17.21 6.54 19.91
C GLY A 351 -17.38 5.67 18.67
N ILE A 352 -16.67 4.53 18.60
CA ILE A 352 -16.73 3.56 17.51
C ILE A 352 -17.82 2.53 17.83
N LYS A 353 -18.91 2.55 17.08
CA LYS A 353 -20.01 1.58 17.21
C LYS A 353 -20.34 0.98 15.84
N LEU A 354 -19.98 -0.28 15.66
CA LEU A 354 -20.17 -1.00 14.41
C LEU A 354 -21.61 -1.51 14.27
N ASP A 355 -22.22 -1.28 13.10
CA ASP A 355 -23.47 -1.94 12.70
C ASP A 355 -23.13 -3.28 12.05
N ALA A 356 -23.47 -4.38 12.75
CA ALA A 356 -23.14 -5.73 12.29
C ALA A 356 -23.76 -6.05 10.92
N SER A 357 -24.96 -5.55 10.63
CA SER A 357 -25.63 -5.84 9.36
C SER A 357 -24.95 -5.12 8.20
N LYS A 358 -24.59 -3.84 8.38
CA LYS A 358 -23.88 -3.06 7.36
C LYS A 358 -22.46 -3.58 7.13
N ASN A 359 -21.81 -4.10 8.18
CA ASN A 359 -20.45 -4.63 8.09
C ASN A 359 -20.33 -5.84 7.16
N GLU A 360 -21.36 -6.68 7.05
CA GLU A 360 -21.35 -7.88 6.19
C GLU A 360 -21.54 -7.56 4.69
N ILE A 361 -22.07 -6.38 4.36
CA ILE A 361 -22.37 -6.00 2.97
C ILE A 361 -21.05 -5.86 2.18
N ARG A 362 -20.85 -6.65 1.13
CA ARG A 362 -19.75 -6.46 0.17
C ARG A 362 -20.14 -5.45 -0.90
N SER A 363 -19.26 -4.49 -1.18
CA SER A 363 -19.47 -3.49 -2.22
C SER A 363 -18.15 -2.94 -2.73
N LYS A 364 -18.12 -2.55 -4.01
CA LYS A 364 -17.03 -1.77 -4.61
C LYS A 364 -17.18 -0.25 -4.37
N ALA A 365 -18.31 0.19 -3.82
CA ALA A 365 -18.54 1.57 -3.43
C ALA A 365 -18.14 1.81 -1.95
N ILE A 366 -18.03 3.09 -1.58
CA ILE A 366 -17.84 3.52 -0.19
C ILE A 366 -19.00 3.02 0.66
N ARG A 367 -18.69 2.44 1.83
CA ARG A 367 -19.68 1.98 2.82
C ARG A 367 -19.47 2.67 4.15
N GLU A 368 -20.54 3.24 4.71
CA GLU A 368 -20.59 3.62 6.12
C GLU A 368 -21.19 2.46 6.91
N ILE A 369 -20.43 1.88 7.85
CA ILE A 369 -20.79 0.64 8.55
C ILE A 369 -20.98 0.83 10.06
N ASN A 370 -21.09 2.07 10.53
CA ASN A 370 -21.43 2.35 11.93
C ASN A 370 -22.95 2.42 12.17
N THR A 371 -23.32 2.30 13.45
CA THR A 371 -24.66 2.63 13.92
C THR A 371 -24.92 4.13 13.86
N GLU A 372 -26.18 4.55 13.88
CA GLU A 372 -26.56 5.98 13.79
C GLU A 372 -26.08 6.80 14.99
N ASP A 373 -25.98 6.18 16.18
CA ASP A 373 -25.53 6.81 17.42
C ASP A 373 -23.99 6.80 17.60
N SER A 374 -23.25 6.26 16.62
CA SER A 374 -21.79 6.28 16.61
C SER A 374 -21.27 7.70 16.45
N LYS A 375 -20.35 8.13 17.32
CA LYS A 375 -19.72 9.46 17.23
C LYS A 375 -18.61 9.49 16.19
N THR A 376 -17.94 8.37 15.99
CA THR A 376 -16.92 8.17 14.96
C THR A 376 -17.52 7.40 13.81
N LYS A 377 -17.29 7.87 12.57
CA LYS A 377 -17.69 7.15 11.37
C LYS A 377 -16.77 5.96 11.13
N ILE A 378 -17.33 4.84 10.68
CA ILE A 378 -16.58 3.67 10.27
C ILE A 378 -16.82 3.51 8.78
N LEU A 379 -15.81 3.78 7.97
CA LEU A 379 -15.90 3.71 6.52
C LEU A 379 -15.11 2.52 5.99
N VAL A 380 -15.64 1.88 4.94
CA VAL A 380 -14.89 0.95 4.11
C VAL A 380 -14.78 1.55 2.72
N ILE A 381 -13.56 1.85 2.29
CA ILE A 381 -13.28 2.53 1.02
C ILE A 381 -12.31 1.67 0.22
N PRO A 382 -12.73 1.09 -0.90
CA PRO A 382 -11.84 0.35 -1.76
C PRO A 382 -10.71 1.24 -2.29
N THR A 383 -9.45 0.85 -2.09
CA THR A 383 -8.31 1.62 -2.59
C THR A 383 -8.13 1.39 -4.07
N ASN A 384 -7.76 2.44 -4.82
CA ASN A 384 -7.32 2.32 -6.20
C ASN A 384 -6.03 3.13 -6.38
N GLU A 385 -4.91 2.48 -6.10
CA GLU A 385 -3.58 3.12 -6.19
C GLU A 385 -3.25 3.52 -7.62
N GLU A 386 -3.71 2.77 -8.62
CA GLU A 386 -3.44 3.08 -10.02
C GLU A 386 -4.13 4.37 -10.48
N ILE A 387 -5.41 4.56 -10.11
CA ILE A 387 -6.11 5.84 -10.36
C ILE A 387 -5.43 6.98 -9.61
N GLU A 388 -4.99 6.76 -8.37
CA GLU A 388 -4.29 7.80 -7.61
C GLU A 388 -2.96 8.22 -8.26
N ILE A 389 -2.18 7.26 -8.77
CA ILE A 389 -0.98 7.56 -9.54
C ILE A 389 -1.37 8.34 -10.80
N ALA A 390 -2.41 7.92 -11.54
CA ALA A 390 -2.87 8.63 -12.73
C ALA A 390 -3.30 10.07 -12.43
N ASN A 391 -4.03 10.32 -11.32
CA ASN A 391 -4.39 11.65 -10.85
C ASN A 391 -3.14 12.51 -10.60
N GLN A 392 -2.16 11.99 -9.88
CA GLN A 392 -0.93 12.73 -9.57
C GLN A 392 -0.08 13.02 -10.82
N VAL A 393 -0.03 12.07 -11.77
CA VAL A 393 0.64 12.28 -13.07
C VAL A 393 -0.09 13.34 -13.88
N PHE A 394 -1.42 13.26 -13.97
CA PHE A 394 -2.24 14.20 -14.72
C PHE A 394 -2.12 15.62 -14.13
N GLU A 395 -2.22 15.76 -12.81
CA GLU A 395 -2.03 17.03 -12.11
C GLU A 395 -0.66 17.63 -12.44
N LEU A 396 0.43 16.87 -12.28
CA LEU A 396 1.79 17.34 -12.56
C LEU A 396 2.01 17.80 -14.01
N LEU A 397 1.34 17.18 -14.98
CA LEU A 397 1.53 17.47 -16.40
C LEU A 397 0.57 18.55 -16.94
N THR A 398 -0.43 18.95 -16.15
CA THR A 398 -1.42 19.98 -16.54
C THR A 398 -1.31 21.27 -15.75
N THR A 399 -0.53 21.27 -14.65
CA THR A 399 -0.01 22.47 -13.97
C THR A 399 1.25 22.99 -14.65
#